data_AF-A0A5A9P2T1-F1
#
_entry.id   AF-A0A5A9P2T1-F1
#
_cell.length_a   1.000
_cell.length_b   1.000
_cell.length_c   1.000
_cell.angle_alpha   90.00
_cell.angle_beta   90.00
_cell.angle_gamma   90.00
#
_symmetry.space_group_name_H-M   'P 1'
#
loop_
_entity.id
_entity.type
_entity.pdbx_description
1 polymer ?
#
loop_
_entity_poly.entity_id
_entity_poly.type
_entity_poly.pdbx_seq_one_letter_code
_entity_poly.pdbx_strand_id
1 'polypeptide(L)'
;MAENKSNMKGRVTVYSVPGCPHCTQARAALKKLGLPVCEVDINKHRELQTKVKRLAGCSSVPQIFFNNVYVGNNEDLQKLDPQQLEHLVFLVRQEPVPPDAPPIPDEDVPDPEGVPERAPDVSEAMRNLILKLYSDHLSEDGKTVDYKAVRRSPYYEQYCELAVQLQRVELLSLSREEKLAFFINIYNALVIHGNLRLGFPKTLWQRYRFFNYVSYLIGGEVFTLQDIENGVLRGNRRGMAQFLKPFSKNDPRLRVALHDVEPLIHFALNCGAKGCPPIRTYTPEDINNQLRAAAEAFLENDDSFTIDSMRREVKLSPIFKWYKVDFGGTDEKLLNWVFDHMGPSQKKLSLKALLSAGNVKVSFLPYDWSINSTD
;
A
#
# COMPACT_ATOMS: atom_id res chain seq x y z
N MET A 1 -40.02 23.67 -29.74
CA MET A 1 -39.07 24.80 -29.89
C MET A 1 -37.80 24.42 -29.16
N ALA A 2 -36.82 23.95 -29.93
CA ALA A 2 -35.53 23.47 -29.46
C ALA A 2 -34.48 24.45 -29.98
N GLU A 3 -34.28 25.56 -29.27
CA GLU A 3 -33.24 26.55 -29.55
C GLU A 3 -32.64 26.99 -28.21
N ASN A 4 -31.33 27.22 -28.19
CA ASN A 4 -30.49 27.68 -27.07
C ASN A 4 -30.03 26.67 -26.00
N LYS A 5 -29.38 25.59 -26.42
CA LYS A 5 -28.41 24.87 -25.54
C LYS A 5 -26.95 25.33 -25.71
N SER A 6 -26.64 26.29 -26.59
CA SER A 6 -25.26 26.58 -27.04
C SER A 6 -24.77 28.02 -26.83
N ASN A 7 -25.30 28.80 -25.88
CA ASN A 7 -24.81 30.17 -25.64
C ASN A 7 -24.70 30.56 -24.16
N MET A 8 -24.45 29.59 -23.27
CA MET A 8 -24.17 29.87 -21.86
C MET A 8 -22.65 29.89 -21.65
N LYS A 9 -22.14 30.97 -21.06
CA LYS A 9 -20.70 31.20 -20.91
C LYS A 9 -20.11 30.58 -19.63
N GLY A 10 -20.94 30.43 -18.59
CA GLY A 10 -20.55 29.91 -17.28
C GLY A 10 -21.04 28.48 -17.05
N ARG A 11 -20.88 28.00 -15.81
CA ARG A 11 -21.33 26.65 -15.39
C ARG A 11 -21.87 26.61 -13.97
N VAL A 12 -22.71 25.62 -13.69
CA VAL A 12 -23.07 25.22 -12.32
C VAL A 12 -22.33 23.92 -12.00
N THR A 13 -21.63 23.86 -10.88
CA THR A 13 -20.89 22.66 -10.45
C THR A 13 -21.60 22.03 -9.24
N VAL A 14 -21.88 20.73 -9.32
CA VAL A 14 -22.52 19.97 -8.24
C VAL A 14 -21.64 18.79 -7.85
N TYR A 15 -21.02 18.87 -6.67
CA TYR A 15 -20.31 17.74 -6.09
C TYR A 15 -21.31 16.81 -5.39
N SER A 16 -21.27 15.53 -5.73
CA SER A 16 -22.30 14.56 -5.37
C SER A 16 -21.72 13.18 -5.06
N VAL A 17 -22.56 12.30 -4.52
CA VAL A 17 -22.26 10.86 -4.39
C VAL A 17 -23.42 10.03 -4.96
N PRO A 18 -23.14 8.84 -5.52
CA PRO A 18 -24.18 7.95 -6.02
C PRO A 18 -25.21 7.60 -4.95
N GLY A 19 -26.49 7.59 -5.34
CA GLY A 19 -27.58 7.20 -4.45
C GLY A 19 -28.03 8.25 -3.42
N CYS A 20 -27.42 9.44 -3.38
CA CYS A 20 -27.84 10.50 -2.45
C CYS A 20 -29.16 11.17 -2.91
N PRO A 21 -30.23 11.13 -2.09
CA PRO A 21 -31.51 11.77 -2.43
C PRO A 21 -31.40 13.29 -2.59
N HIS A 22 -30.62 13.96 -1.74
CA HIS A 22 -30.42 15.41 -1.78
C HIS A 22 -29.68 15.87 -3.05
N CYS A 23 -28.71 15.08 -3.52
CA CYS A 23 -28.03 15.34 -4.80
C CYS A 23 -29.00 15.22 -5.98
N THR A 24 -29.92 14.25 -5.92
CA THR A 24 -30.93 14.05 -6.96
C THR A 24 -31.95 15.19 -7.00
N GLN A 25 -32.38 15.68 -5.84
CA GLN A 25 -33.29 16.83 -5.74
C GLN A 25 -32.64 18.12 -6.26
N ALA A 26 -31.40 18.40 -5.86
CA ALA A 26 -30.66 19.58 -6.31
C ALA A 26 -30.53 19.61 -7.83
N ARG A 27 -30.16 18.47 -8.44
CA ARG A 27 -30.08 18.33 -9.91
C ARG A 27 -31.40 18.58 -10.61
N ALA A 28 -32.49 18.03 -10.07
CA ALA A 28 -33.82 18.24 -10.65
C ALA A 28 -34.23 19.72 -10.61
N ALA A 29 -33.90 20.44 -9.54
CA ALA A 29 -34.14 21.88 -9.43
C ALA A 29 -33.31 22.68 -10.45
N LEU A 30 -32.00 22.43 -10.53
CA LEU A 30 -31.12 23.12 -11.48
C LEU A 30 -31.46 22.83 -12.94
N LYS A 31 -31.90 21.59 -13.24
CA LYS A 31 -32.35 21.21 -14.60
C LYS A 31 -33.61 21.96 -15.03
N LYS A 32 -34.52 22.28 -14.11
CA LYS A 32 -35.71 23.10 -14.41
C LYS A 32 -35.35 24.55 -14.79
N LEU A 33 -34.22 25.06 -14.30
CA LEU A 33 -33.70 26.39 -14.64
C LEU A 33 -32.98 26.44 -15.99
N GLY A 34 -32.76 25.27 -16.62
CA GLY A 34 -32.13 25.15 -17.93
C GLY A 34 -30.61 25.47 -17.92
N LEU A 35 -29.95 25.38 -16.78
CA LEU A 35 -28.53 25.74 -16.63
C LEU A 35 -27.59 24.60 -17.04
N PRO A 36 -26.35 24.90 -17.48
CA PRO A 36 -25.28 23.93 -17.73
C PRO A 36 -24.75 23.40 -16.40
N VAL A 37 -25.26 22.25 -15.98
CA VAL A 37 -24.85 21.59 -14.73
C VAL A 37 -23.76 20.55 -15.03
N CYS A 38 -22.58 20.76 -14.44
CA CYS A 38 -21.49 19.79 -14.36
C CYS A 38 -21.58 19.05 -13.02
N GLU A 39 -21.80 17.74 -13.08
CA GLU A 39 -21.86 16.87 -11.91
C GLU A 39 -20.52 16.19 -11.69
N VAL A 40 -20.01 16.26 -10.46
CA VAL A 40 -18.75 15.65 -10.05
C VAL A 40 -19.01 14.64 -8.95
N ASP A 41 -18.79 13.36 -9.25
CA ASP A 41 -18.86 12.29 -8.25
C ASP A 41 -17.57 12.31 -7.41
N ILE A 42 -17.67 12.77 -6.16
CA ILE A 42 -16.51 12.89 -5.28
C ILE A 42 -15.96 11.53 -4.83
N ASN A 43 -16.72 10.43 -4.98
CA ASN A 43 -16.19 9.09 -4.71
C ASN A 43 -15.24 8.63 -5.82
N LYS A 44 -15.49 9.05 -7.07
CA LYS A 44 -14.61 8.78 -8.23
C LYS A 44 -13.40 9.70 -8.27
N HIS A 45 -13.51 10.89 -7.69
CA HIS A 45 -12.49 11.93 -7.73
C HIS A 45 -12.02 12.31 -6.32
N ARG A 46 -11.28 11.39 -5.67
CA ARG A 46 -10.78 11.56 -4.29
C ARG A 46 -9.85 12.76 -4.14
N GLU A 47 -9.09 13.09 -5.17
CA GLU A 47 -8.25 14.28 -5.28
C GLU A 47 -9.05 15.58 -5.13
N LEU A 48 -10.33 15.57 -5.50
CA LEU A 48 -11.21 16.73 -5.35
C LEU A 48 -11.81 16.83 -3.95
N GLN A 49 -11.90 15.76 -3.16
CA GLN A 49 -12.51 15.79 -1.82
C GLN A 49 -11.86 16.81 -0.89
N THR A 50 -10.52 16.88 -0.88
CA THR A 50 -9.79 17.83 -0.03
C THR A 50 -9.96 19.27 -0.53
N LYS A 51 -10.03 19.48 -1.85
CA LYS A 51 -10.25 20.80 -2.45
C LYS A 51 -11.67 21.30 -2.16
N VAL A 52 -12.67 20.45 -2.36
CA VAL A 52 -14.08 20.75 -2.04
C VAL A 52 -14.25 21.08 -0.57
N LYS A 53 -13.64 20.30 0.34
CA LYS A 53 -13.69 20.60 1.77
C LYS A 53 -13.10 21.97 2.13
N ARG A 54 -12.04 22.40 1.45
CA ARG A 54 -11.46 23.74 1.64
C ARG A 54 -12.37 24.85 1.12
N LEU A 55 -13.04 24.63 -0.02
CA LEU A 55 -13.94 25.62 -0.64
C LEU A 55 -15.30 25.73 0.10
N ALA A 56 -15.87 24.59 0.48
CA ALA A 56 -17.21 24.49 1.08
C ALA A 56 -17.20 24.53 2.62
N GLY A 57 -16.03 24.36 3.25
CA GLY A 57 -15.85 24.28 4.71
C GLY A 57 -16.36 22.98 5.35
N CYS A 58 -17.00 22.10 4.59
CA CYS A 58 -17.56 20.83 5.06
C CYS A 58 -17.44 19.71 4.01
N SER A 59 -17.76 18.48 4.44
CA SER A 59 -17.63 17.28 3.61
C SER A 59 -18.98 16.62 3.29
N SER A 60 -20.10 17.26 3.63
CA SER A 60 -21.43 16.80 3.25
C SER A 60 -21.65 16.98 1.75
N VAL A 61 -22.64 16.28 1.18
CA VAL A 61 -23.04 16.42 -0.22
C VAL A 61 -24.56 16.55 -0.32
N PRO A 62 -25.10 17.28 -1.31
CA PRO A 62 -24.37 17.96 -2.39
C PRO A 62 -23.65 19.24 -1.95
N GLN A 63 -22.62 19.65 -2.69
CA GLN A 63 -22.04 21.00 -2.61
C GLN A 63 -22.18 21.70 -3.96
N ILE A 64 -22.83 22.86 -3.96
CA ILE A 64 -23.36 23.50 -5.17
C ILE A 64 -22.69 24.86 -5.35
N PHE A 65 -22.23 25.11 -6.58
CA PHE A 65 -21.56 26.34 -6.98
C PHE A 65 -22.11 26.85 -8.31
N PHE A 66 -22.28 28.17 -8.41
CA PHE A 66 -22.59 28.87 -9.66
C PHE A 66 -21.35 29.67 -10.04
N ASN A 67 -20.66 29.28 -11.12
CA ASN A 67 -19.29 29.73 -11.38
C ASN A 67 -18.43 29.53 -10.10
N ASN A 68 -17.80 30.57 -9.57
CA ASN A 68 -17.04 30.54 -8.31
C ASN A 68 -17.88 30.80 -7.05
N VAL A 69 -19.17 31.11 -7.18
CA VAL A 69 -20.05 31.44 -6.05
C VAL A 69 -20.57 30.17 -5.39
N TYR A 70 -20.17 29.95 -4.14
CA TYR A 70 -20.64 28.83 -3.33
C TYR A 70 -22.05 29.09 -2.78
N VAL A 71 -22.97 28.17 -3.05
CA VAL A 71 -24.38 28.24 -2.60
C VAL A 71 -24.61 27.36 -1.37
N GLY A 72 -23.92 26.23 -1.26
CA GLY A 72 -24.11 25.28 -0.17
C GLY A 72 -24.76 23.97 -0.62
N ASN A 73 -25.61 23.41 0.24
CA ASN A 73 -26.26 22.13 0.03
C ASN A 73 -27.63 22.28 -0.69
N ASN A 74 -28.38 21.18 -0.78
CA ASN A 74 -29.69 21.20 -1.42
C ASN A 74 -30.70 22.11 -0.69
N GLU A 75 -30.71 22.13 0.65
CA GLU A 75 -31.60 23.02 1.38
C GLU A 75 -31.28 24.48 1.13
N ASP A 76 -29.99 24.83 1.09
CA ASP A 76 -29.56 26.20 0.82
C ASP A 76 -30.01 26.64 -0.58
N LEU A 77 -29.89 25.76 -1.58
CA LEU A 77 -30.42 25.99 -2.92
C LEU A 77 -31.93 26.22 -2.94
N GLN A 78 -32.72 25.44 -2.18
CA GLN A 78 -34.18 25.60 -2.13
C GLN A 78 -34.62 26.85 -1.35
N LYS A 79 -33.78 27.36 -0.45
CA LYS A 79 -34.06 28.55 0.40
C LYS A 79 -33.64 29.87 -0.27
N LEU A 80 -32.97 29.83 -1.42
CA LEU A 80 -32.61 31.05 -2.15
C LEU A 80 -33.84 31.87 -2.49
N ASP A 81 -33.78 33.17 -2.24
CA ASP A 81 -34.86 34.06 -2.68
C ASP A 81 -34.85 34.21 -4.22
N PRO A 82 -36.00 34.55 -4.83
CA PRO A 82 -36.10 34.65 -6.28
C PRO A 82 -35.10 35.64 -6.92
N GLN A 83 -34.77 36.74 -6.23
CA GLN A 83 -33.85 37.75 -6.77
C GLN A 83 -32.40 37.24 -6.75
N GLN A 84 -31.99 36.57 -5.67
CA GLN A 84 -30.70 35.90 -5.57
C GLN A 84 -30.55 34.82 -6.64
N LEU A 85 -31.59 33.99 -6.82
CA LEU A 85 -31.55 32.92 -7.81
C LEU A 85 -31.46 33.48 -9.24
N GLU A 86 -32.21 34.54 -9.55
CA GLU A 86 -32.13 35.24 -10.84
C GLU A 86 -30.74 35.83 -11.08
N HIS A 87 -30.11 36.41 -10.06
CA HIS A 87 -28.75 36.93 -10.14
C HIS A 87 -27.72 35.82 -10.44
N LEU A 88 -27.78 34.69 -9.72
CA LEU A 88 -26.87 33.56 -9.96
C LEU A 88 -27.06 32.95 -11.35
N VAL A 89 -28.31 32.84 -11.81
CA VAL A 89 -28.65 32.41 -13.18
C VAL A 89 -28.07 33.39 -14.21
N PHE A 90 -28.14 34.69 -13.95
CA PHE A 90 -27.58 35.72 -14.82
C PHE A 90 -26.06 35.57 -14.94
N LEU A 91 -25.34 35.38 -13.83
CA LEU A 91 -23.89 35.18 -13.82
C LEU A 91 -23.48 33.99 -14.70
N VAL A 92 -24.14 32.83 -14.54
CA VAL A 92 -23.86 31.63 -15.35
C VAL A 92 -24.16 31.85 -16.83
N ARG A 93 -25.16 32.67 -17.17
CA ARG A 93 -25.52 32.94 -18.57
C ARG A 93 -24.57 33.93 -19.24
N GLN A 94 -24.17 34.98 -18.54
CA GLN A 94 -23.49 36.13 -19.15
C GLN A 94 -21.98 36.13 -18.96
N GLU A 95 -21.47 35.49 -17.90
CA GLU A 95 -20.06 35.50 -17.56
C GLU A 95 -19.38 34.18 -17.90
N PRO A 96 -18.16 34.21 -18.45
CA PRO A 96 -17.36 33.01 -18.64
C PRO A 96 -17.02 32.38 -17.29
N VAL A 97 -16.74 31.07 -17.29
CA VAL A 97 -16.24 30.37 -16.09
C VAL A 97 -14.96 31.08 -15.60
N PRO A 98 -14.95 31.64 -14.37
CA PRO A 98 -13.80 32.38 -13.88
C PRO A 98 -12.66 31.41 -13.49
N PRO A 99 -11.39 31.88 -13.45
CA PRO A 99 -10.23 31.02 -13.15
C PRO A 99 -10.25 30.37 -11.76
N ASP A 100 -10.98 30.97 -10.81
CA ASP A 100 -11.16 30.50 -9.43
C ASP A 100 -12.43 29.65 -9.26
N ALA A 101 -13.10 29.28 -10.36
CA ALA A 101 -14.23 28.36 -10.33
C ALA A 101 -13.83 27.02 -9.68
N PRO A 102 -14.77 26.34 -8.99
CA PRO A 102 -14.51 25.07 -8.35
C PRO A 102 -13.98 24.05 -9.39
N PRO A 103 -12.97 23.25 -9.02
CA PRO A 103 -12.33 22.33 -9.94
C PRO A 103 -13.32 21.27 -10.42
N ILE A 104 -13.43 21.07 -11.73
CA ILE A 104 -14.07 19.88 -12.29
C ILE A 104 -12.97 18.87 -12.66
N PRO A 105 -13.28 17.58 -12.78
CA PRO A 105 -12.41 16.65 -13.48
C PRO A 105 -12.12 17.25 -14.87
N ASP A 106 -10.85 17.43 -15.22
CA ASP A 106 -10.48 18.00 -16.52
C ASP A 106 -11.09 17.14 -17.65
N GLU A 107 -11.87 17.75 -18.55
CA GLU A 107 -12.51 17.01 -19.67
C GLU A 107 -11.49 16.49 -20.70
N ASP A 108 -10.24 16.97 -20.65
CA ASP A 108 -9.10 16.50 -21.45
C ASP A 108 -8.12 15.62 -20.65
N VAL A 109 -8.42 15.31 -19.39
CA VAL A 109 -7.73 14.24 -18.67
C VAL A 109 -8.46 12.95 -19.02
N PRO A 110 -7.80 11.98 -19.69
CA PRO A 110 -8.41 10.71 -20.00
C PRO A 110 -9.03 10.11 -18.74
N ASP A 111 -10.20 9.52 -18.91
CA ASP A 111 -10.81 8.54 -18.01
C ASP A 111 -9.75 7.90 -17.09
N PRO A 112 -9.88 7.93 -15.75
CA PRO A 112 -8.91 7.32 -14.84
C PRO A 112 -8.72 5.81 -15.05
N GLU A 113 -9.37 5.20 -16.04
CA GLU A 113 -8.89 3.96 -16.65
C GLU A 113 -7.50 4.05 -17.33
N GLY A 114 -6.89 5.24 -17.51
CA GLY A 114 -5.76 5.42 -18.42
C GLY A 114 -4.43 5.97 -17.88
N VAL A 115 -4.34 6.50 -16.65
CA VAL A 115 -3.04 6.87 -16.06
C VAL A 115 -2.64 5.79 -15.06
N PRO A 116 -1.54 5.05 -15.26
CA PRO A 116 -1.04 4.16 -14.23
C PRO A 116 -0.77 5.00 -12.98
N GLU A 117 -1.55 4.81 -11.92
CA GLU A 117 -1.14 5.23 -10.58
C GLU A 117 0.29 4.70 -10.40
N ARG A 118 1.24 5.58 -10.01
CA ARG A 118 2.64 5.18 -9.90
C ARG A 118 2.69 3.96 -9.00
N ALA A 119 3.46 2.94 -9.39
CA ALA A 119 3.47 1.68 -8.67
C ALA A 119 3.65 1.86 -7.15
N PRO A 120 4.60 2.69 -6.65
CA PRO A 120 4.75 2.95 -5.22
C PRO A 120 3.47 3.45 -4.54
N ASP A 121 2.76 4.39 -5.16
CA ASP A 121 1.52 5.00 -4.62
C ASP A 121 0.43 3.92 -4.44
N VAL A 122 0.25 3.06 -5.45
CA VAL A 122 -0.69 1.92 -5.37
C VAL A 122 -0.30 0.99 -4.23
N SER A 123 0.97 0.63 -4.13
CA SER A 123 1.43 -0.29 -3.09
C SER A 123 1.29 0.27 -1.68
N GLU A 124 1.55 1.57 -1.50
CA GLU A 124 1.39 2.28 -0.24
C GLU A 124 -0.08 2.34 0.15
N ALA A 125 -0.98 2.71 -0.79
CA ALA A 125 -2.41 2.71 -0.57
C ALA A 125 -2.93 1.32 -0.17
N MET A 126 -2.54 0.28 -0.90
CA MET A 126 -2.88 -1.12 -0.58
C MET A 126 -2.40 -1.51 0.81
N ARG A 127 -1.16 -1.15 1.14
CA ARG A 127 -0.53 -1.50 2.41
C ARG A 127 -1.21 -0.81 3.60
N ASN A 128 -1.52 0.47 3.47
CA ASN A 128 -2.23 1.25 4.48
C ASN A 128 -3.65 0.72 4.69
N LEU A 129 -4.33 0.35 3.59
CA LEU A 129 -5.70 -0.15 3.65
C LEU A 129 -5.79 -1.53 4.30
N ILE A 130 -4.88 -2.46 3.96
CA ILE A 130 -4.86 -3.80 4.58
C ILE A 130 -4.45 -3.72 6.06
N LEU A 131 -3.61 -2.75 6.44
CA LEU A 131 -3.29 -2.48 7.84
C LEU A 131 -4.50 -2.03 8.64
N LYS A 132 -5.24 -1.08 8.07
CA LYS A 132 -6.47 -0.59 8.67
C LYS A 132 -7.47 -1.73 8.85
N LEU A 133 -7.70 -2.52 7.80
CA LEU A 133 -8.56 -3.69 7.86
C LEU A 133 -8.13 -4.68 8.93
N TYR A 134 -6.83 -4.96 9.04
CA TYR A 134 -6.28 -5.87 10.04
C TYR A 134 -6.47 -5.31 11.46
N SER A 135 -6.19 -4.03 11.67
CA SER A 135 -6.31 -3.35 12.97
C SER A 135 -7.75 -3.22 13.44
N ASP A 136 -8.68 -2.84 12.55
CA ASP A 136 -10.10 -2.62 12.88
C ASP A 136 -10.81 -3.93 13.31
N HIS A 137 -10.23 -5.08 12.98
CA HIS A 137 -10.79 -6.40 13.25
C HIS A 137 -9.88 -7.28 14.10
N LEU A 138 -8.82 -6.70 14.68
CA LEU A 138 -7.97 -7.37 15.65
C LEU A 138 -8.71 -7.49 16.99
N SER A 139 -8.65 -8.65 17.62
CA SER A 139 -9.19 -8.87 18.96
C SER A 139 -8.53 -7.93 19.97
N GLU A 140 -9.23 -7.63 21.06
CA GLU A 140 -8.74 -6.71 22.11
C GLU A 140 -7.40 -7.17 22.70
N ASP A 141 -7.12 -8.47 22.72
CA ASP A 141 -5.85 -9.03 23.19
C ASP A 141 -4.71 -8.97 22.15
N GLY A 142 -4.99 -8.49 20.94
CA GLY A 142 -4.05 -8.37 19.83
C GLY A 142 -3.67 -9.68 19.15
N LYS A 143 -4.32 -10.80 19.49
CA LYS A 143 -3.86 -12.15 19.09
C LYS A 143 -4.59 -12.75 17.91
N THR A 144 -5.83 -12.34 17.65
CA THR A 144 -6.68 -12.94 16.61
C THR A 144 -7.33 -11.86 15.76
N VAL A 145 -7.62 -12.14 14.49
CA VAL A 145 -8.34 -11.21 13.61
C VAL A 145 -9.63 -11.85 13.14
N ASP A 146 -10.74 -11.12 13.19
CA ASP A 146 -12.01 -11.58 12.61
C ASP A 146 -11.99 -11.46 11.09
N TYR A 147 -11.43 -12.47 10.43
CA TYR A 147 -11.35 -12.55 8.97
C TYR A 147 -12.71 -12.59 8.26
N LYS A 148 -13.81 -12.93 8.97
CA LYS A 148 -15.16 -12.87 8.36
C LYS A 148 -15.66 -11.44 8.35
N ALA A 149 -15.44 -10.68 9.42
CA ALA A 149 -15.78 -9.27 9.50
C ALA A 149 -14.96 -8.42 8.52
N VAL A 150 -13.63 -8.68 8.41
CA VAL A 150 -12.77 -7.99 7.43
C VAL A 150 -13.36 -8.06 6.01
N ARG A 151 -13.81 -9.24 5.58
CA ARG A 151 -14.36 -9.45 4.22
C ARG A 151 -15.69 -8.75 3.96
N ARG A 152 -16.41 -8.35 5.01
CA ARG A 152 -17.67 -7.60 4.91
C ARG A 152 -17.45 -6.09 4.95
N SER A 153 -16.22 -5.65 5.23
CA SER A 153 -15.89 -4.23 5.29
C SER A 153 -15.89 -3.60 3.90
N PRO A 154 -16.45 -2.39 3.73
CA PRO A 154 -16.35 -1.66 2.45
C PRO A 154 -14.89 -1.33 2.09
N TYR A 155 -13.97 -1.31 3.07
CA TYR A 155 -12.54 -1.14 2.82
C TYR A 155 -11.91 -2.37 2.14
N TYR A 156 -12.52 -3.56 2.26
CA TYR A 156 -12.02 -4.77 1.59
C TYR A 156 -12.30 -4.74 0.08
N GLU A 157 -13.45 -4.19 -0.32
CA GLU A 157 -13.77 -3.96 -1.74
C GLU A 157 -12.78 -2.98 -2.37
N GLN A 158 -12.52 -1.86 -1.71
CA GLN A 158 -11.50 -0.89 -2.13
C GLN A 158 -10.09 -1.52 -2.24
N TYR A 159 -9.74 -2.44 -1.34
CA TYR A 159 -8.48 -3.17 -1.43
C TYR A 159 -8.42 -4.07 -2.66
N CYS A 160 -9.53 -4.72 -3.00
CA CYS A 160 -9.64 -5.54 -4.20
C CYS A 160 -9.54 -4.69 -5.48
N GLU A 161 -10.12 -3.50 -5.50
CA GLU A 161 -10.00 -2.55 -6.62
C GLU A 161 -8.53 -2.14 -6.85
N LEU A 162 -7.81 -1.77 -5.78
CA LEU A 162 -6.37 -1.49 -5.86
C LEU A 162 -5.57 -2.72 -6.34
N ALA A 163 -5.92 -3.92 -5.89
CA ALA A 163 -5.31 -5.15 -6.38
C ALA A 163 -5.56 -5.39 -7.89
N VAL A 164 -6.70 -4.94 -8.43
CA VAL A 164 -6.97 -4.96 -9.87
C VAL A 164 -6.11 -3.92 -10.60
N GLN A 165 -5.90 -2.74 -10.02
CA GLN A 165 -5.04 -1.70 -10.63
C GLN A 165 -3.58 -2.15 -10.79
N LEU A 166 -3.08 -3.06 -9.93
CA LEU A 166 -1.73 -3.64 -10.09
C LEU A 166 -1.48 -4.19 -11.49
N GLN A 167 -2.51 -4.66 -12.19
CA GLN A 167 -2.36 -5.20 -13.54
C GLN A 167 -1.81 -4.18 -14.55
N ARG A 168 -1.98 -2.89 -14.27
CA ARG A 168 -1.65 -1.77 -15.17
C ARG A 168 -0.41 -0.98 -14.74
N VAL A 169 0.21 -1.29 -13.60
CA VAL A 169 1.38 -0.53 -13.12
C VAL A 169 2.60 -0.79 -14.00
N GLU A 170 3.40 0.26 -14.24
CA GLU A 170 4.65 0.15 -14.96
C GLU A 170 5.82 -0.13 -14.00
N LEU A 171 6.61 -1.16 -14.30
CA LEU A 171 7.64 -1.71 -13.39
C LEU A 171 9.08 -1.51 -13.86
N LEU A 172 9.32 -1.37 -15.16
CA LEU A 172 10.66 -1.36 -15.74
C LEU A 172 11.35 -0.01 -15.55
N SER A 173 10.58 1.07 -15.48
CA SER A 173 11.08 2.43 -15.23
C SER A 173 11.36 2.73 -13.75
N LEU A 174 10.96 1.86 -12.83
CA LEU A 174 11.12 2.09 -11.39
C LEU A 174 12.59 2.08 -10.98
N SER A 175 12.97 3.05 -10.14
CA SER A 175 14.25 3.07 -9.42
C SER A 175 14.38 1.88 -8.45
N ARG A 176 15.60 1.65 -7.92
CA ARG A 176 15.83 0.60 -6.91
C ARG A 176 14.94 0.82 -5.68
N GLU A 177 14.88 2.06 -5.20
CA GLU A 177 14.13 2.46 -4.01
C GLU A 177 12.62 2.27 -4.22
N GLU A 178 12.11 2.69 -5.39
CA GLU A 178 10.70 2.47 -5.76
C GLU A 178 10.37 0.98 -5.88
N LYS A 179 11.24 0.16 -6.49
CA LYS A 179 11.05 -1.29 -6.56
C LYS A 179 11.03 -1.94 -5.17
N LEU A 180 11.95 -1.56 -4.29
CA LEU A 180 12.00 -2.08 -2.92
C LEU A 180 10.72 -1.74 -2.17
N ALA A 181 10.35 -0.45 -2.11
CA ALA A 181 9.14 0.00 -1.42
C ALA A 181 7.89 -0.71 -1.99
N PHE A 182 7.77 -0.73 -3.32
CA PHE A 182 6.66 -1.38 -4.02
C PHE A 182 6.54 -2.86 -3.66
N PHE A 183 7.56 -3.66 -3.95
CA PHE A 183 7.47 -5.10 -3.81
C PHE A 183 7.42 -5.56 -2.35
N ILE A 184 8.03 -4.84 -1.41
CA ILE A 184 7.91 -5.15 0.02
C ILE A 184 6.48 -4.88 0.51
N ASN A 185 5.89 -3.75 0.11
CA ASN A 185 4.50 -3.44 0.45
C ASN A 185 3.53 -4.46 -0.16
N ILE A 186 3.70 -4.79 -1.44
CA ILE A 186 2.86 -5.77 -2.13
C ILE A 186 3.01 -7.16 -1.51
N TYR A 187 4.24 -7.62 -1.23
CA TYR A 187 4.47 -8.90 -0.57
C TYR A 187 3.74 -8.96 0.77
N ASN A 188 3.95 -7.96 1.63
CA ASN A 188 3.35 -7.91 2.96
C ASN A 188 1.83 -7.85 2.90
N ALA A 189 1.27 -7.10 1.94
CA ALA A 189 -0.16 -7.02 1.72
C ALA A 189 -0.73 -8.36 1.18
N LEU A 190 -0.03 -9.01 0.25
CA LEU A 190 -0.41 -10.28 -0.34
C LEU A 190 -0.40 -11.43 0.68
N VAL A 191 0.54 -11.44 1.63
CA VAL A 191 0.53 -12.41 2.74
C VAL A 191 -0.77 -12.28 3.55
N ILE A 192 -1.14 -11.05 3.93
CA ILE A 192 -2.36 -10.80 4.71
C ILE A 192 -3.61 -11.16 3.89
N HIS A 193 -3.67 -10.72 2.62
CA HIS A 193 -4.80 -11.02 1.75
C HIS A 193 -4.94 -12.52 1.47
N GLY A 194 -3.83 -13.22 1.24
CA GLY A 194 -3.80 -14.67 1.08
C GLY A 194 -4.37 -15.40 2.30
N ASN A 195 -3.94 -15.01 3.51
CA ASN A 195 -4.47 -15.58 4.75
C ASN A 195 -5.97 -15.27 4.95
N LEU A 196 -6.41 -14.06 4.60
CA LEU A 196 -7.83 -13.67 4.61
C LEU A 196 -8.70 -14.55 3.70
N ARG A 197 -8.18 -14.91 2.52
CA ARG A 197 -8.90 -15.68 1.50
C ARG A 197 -8.84 -17.19 1.73
N LEU A 198 -7.67 -17.70 2.11
CA LEU A 198 -7.35 -19.13 2.11
C LEU A 198 -7.19 -19.71 3.52
N GLY A 199 -7.13 -18.87 4.55
CA GLY A 199 -6.74 -19.26 5.90
C GLY A 199 -5.22 -19.42 6.04
N PHE A 200 -4.76 -19.55 7.28
CA PHE A 200 -3.35 -19.75 7.57
C PHE A 200 -2.88 -21.18 7.23
N PRO A 201 -1.68 -21.33 6.65
CA PRO A 201 -1.11 -22.65 6.43
C PRO A 201 -0.69 -23.30 7.76
N LYS A 202 -1.34 -24.39 8.15
CA LYS A 202 -1.07 -25.11 9.40
C LYS A 202 0.04 -26.18 9.27
N THR A 203 0.45 -26.52 8.04
CA THR A 203 1.48 -27.53 7.75
C THR A 203 2.55 -27.00 6.82
N LEU A 204 3.73 -27.64 6.82
CA LEU A 204 4.83 -27.28 5.91
C LEU A 204 4.43 -27.36 4.43
N TRP A 205 3.62 -28.36 4.06
CA TRP A 205 3.15 -28.51 2.68
C TRP A 205 2.14 -27.41 2.30
N GLN A 206 1.21 -27.07 3.20
CA GLN A 206 0.30 -25.94 2.99
C GLN A 206 1.08 -24.62 2.89
N ARG A 207 2.14 -24.45 3.69
CA ARG A 207 3.01 -23.28 3.64
C ARG A 207 3.75 -23.22 2.30
N TYR A 208 4.34 -24.32 1.87
CA TYR A 208 4.96 -24.42 0.54
C TYR A 208 3.96 -24.02 -0.55
N ARG A 209 2.74 -24.56 -0.54
CA ARG A 209 1.71 -24.21 -1.51
C ARG A 209 1.30 -22.73 -1.41
N PHE A 210 1.18 -22.19 -0.21
CA PHE A 210 0.84 -20.79 0.00
C PHE A 210 1.84 -19.86 -0.70
N PHE A 211 3.14 -20.02 -0.42
CA PHE A 211 4.17 -19.14 -0.98
C PHE A 211 4.40 -19.34 -2.49
N ASN A 212 4.10 -20.52 -3.05
CA ASN A 212 4.30 -20.81 -4.48
C ASN A 212 3.06 -20.59 -5.36
N TYR A 213 1.87 -20.35 -4.78
CA TYR A 213 0.63 -20.19 -5.57
C TYR A 213 -0.19 -18.94 -5.23
N VAL A 214 -0.01 -18.33 -4.05
CA VAL A 214 -0.64 -17.05 -3.74
C VAL A 214 0.08 -15.95 -4.52
N SER A 215 -0.66 -15.26 -5.39
CA SER A 215 -0.10 -14.35 -6.37
C SER A 215 -1.01 -13.18 -6.70
N TYR A 216 -0.41 -12.12 -7.25
CA TYR A 216 -1.11 -11.05 -7.98
C TYR A 216 -0.68 -11.01 -9.44
N LEU A 217 -1.55 -10.45 -10.28
CA LEU A 217 -1.21 -10.03 -11.64
C LEU A 217 -0.73 -8.58 -11.56
N ILE A 218 0.55 -8.33 -11.85
CA ILE A 218 1.22 -7.04 -11.68
C ILE A 218 1.91 -6.67 -13.00
N GLY A 219 1.55 -5.53 -13.59
CA GLY A 219 2.12 -5.08 -14.87
C GLY A 219 2.00 -6.12 -15.99
N GLY A 220 0.87 -6.84 -16.04
CA GLY A 220 0.60 -7.91 -17.02
C GLY A 220 1.20 -9.28 -16.70
N GLU A 221 2.00 -9.44 -15.64
CA GLU A 221 2.68 -10.70 -15.29
C GLU A 221 2.26 -11.22 -13.92
N VAL A 222 2.21 -12.54 -13.75
CA VAL A 222 1.83 -13.16 -12.46
C VAL A 222 3.04 -13.24 -11.54
N PHE A 223 2.91 -12.71 -10.33
CA PHE A 223 3.94 -12.76 -9.29
C PHE A 223 3.41 -13.45 -8.03
N THR A 224 3.99 -14.61 -7.71
CA THR A 224 3.77 -15.27 -6.41
C THR A 224 4.58 -14.61 -5.30
N LEU A 225 4.29 -14.93 -4.04
CA LEU A 225 5.14 -14.51 -2.91
C LEU A 225 6.60 -14.96 -3.10
N GLN A 226 6.80 -16.18 -3.58
CA GLN A 226 8.13 -16.71 -3.90
C GLN A 226 8.81 -15.87 -4.98
N ASP A 227 8.08 -15.52 -6.05
CA ASP A 227 8.61 -14.71 -7.17
C ASP A 227 9.02 -13.32 -6.69
N ILE A 228 8.22 -12.69 -5.83
CA ILE A 228 8.51 -11.36 -5.29
C ILE A 228 9.76 -11.39 -4.41
N GLU A 229 9.80 -12.29 -3.42
CA GLU A 229 10.93 -12.39 -2.48
C GLU A 229 12.21 -12.80 -3.23
N ASN A 230 12.17 -13.94 -3.90
CA ASN A 230 13.38 -14.61 -4.39
C ASN A 230 13.73 -14.19 -5.82
N GLY A 231 12.71 -13.91 -6.63
CA GLY A 231 12.84 -13.54 -8.04
C GLY A 231 13.20 -12.07 -8.18
N VAL A 232 12.42 -11.20 -7.53
CA VAL A 232 12.58 -9.75 -7.65
C VAL A 232 13.54 -9.19 -6.61
N LEU A 233 13.19 -9.27 -5.33
CA LEU A 233 13.91 -8.57 -4.25
C LEU A 233 15.29 -9.18 -3.94
N ARG A 234 15.46 -10.49 -4.14
CA ARG A 234 16.76 -11.16 -3.98
C ARG A 234 17.59 -11.25 -5.27
N GLY A 235 17.19 -10.60 -6.36
CA GLY A 235 17.92 -10.61 -7.63
C GLY A 235 17.97 -12.01 -8.27
N ASN A 236 16.80 -12.66 -8.39
CA ASN A 236 16.61 -13.98 -8.97
C ASN A 236 17.53 -15.07 -8.36
N ARG A 237 17.54 -15.13 -7.03
CA ARG A 237 18.24 -16.16 -6.25
C ARG A 237 17.33 -17.34 -5.95
N ARG A 238 17.94 -18.50 -5.69
CA ARG A 238 17.21 -19.69 -5.29
C ARG A 238 16.60 -19.48 -3.90
N GLY A 239 15.31 -19.75 -3.78
CA GLY A 239 14.60 -19.71 -2.49
C GLY A 239 14.93 -20.88 -1.59
N MET A 240 14.50 -20.78 -0.32
CA MET A 240 14.59 -21.88 0.62
C MET A 240 13.70 -23.04 0.16
N ALA A 241 14.23 -24.27 0.23
CA ALA A 241 13.57 -25.49 -0.25
C ALA A 241 13.19 -25.49 -1.75
N GLN A 242 13.82 -24.63 -2.57
CA GLN A 242 13.66 -24.60 -4.02
C GLN A 242 14.87 -25.21 -4.72
N PHE A 243 14.65 -25.89 -5.84
CA PHE A 243 15.73 -26.46 -6.66
C PHE A 243 16.23 -25.48 -7.72
N LEU A 244 15.33 -24.66 -8.27
CA LEU A 244 15.58 -23.76 -9.38
C LEU A 244 15.43 -22.29 -8.95
N LYS A 245 15.99 -21.39 -9.77
CA LYS A 245 15.72 -19.96 -9.67
C LYS A 245 14.25 -19.68 -10.07
N PRO A 246 13.61 -18.67 -9.47
CA PRO A 246 12.24 -18.28 -9.82
C PRO A 246 12.07 -17.99 -11.31
N PHE A 247 12.98 -17.22 -11.89
CA PHE A 247 12.88 -16.76 -13.28
C PHE A 247 13.94 -17.41 -14.16
N SER A 248 13.52 -17.95 -15.29
CA SER A 248 14.41 -18.44 -16.34
C SER A 248 15.05 -17.27 -17.11
N LYS A 249 16.02 -17.56 -17.99
CA LYS A 249 16.68 -16.51 -18.81
C LYS A 249 15.72 -15.78 -19.76
N ASN A 250 14.64 -16.44 -20.17
CA ASN A 250 13.65 -15.90 -21.11
C ASN A 250 12.38 -15.43 -20.41
N ASP A 251 12.34 -15.49 -19.08
CA ASP A 251 11.19 -15.05 -18.30
C ASP A 251 11.16 -13.50 -18.32
N PRO A 252 10.08 -12.86 -18.80
CA PRO A 252 9.99 -11.40 -18.88
C PRO A 252 10.13 -10.73 -17.52
N ARG A 253 9.70 -11.40 -16.44
CA ARG A 253 9.76 -10.91 -15.06
C ARG A 253 11.20 -10.74 -14.56
N LEU A 254 12.18 -11.42 -15.18
CA LEU A 254 13.59 -11.26 -14.85
C LEU A 254 14.08 -9.81 -15.00
N ARG A 255 13.50 -9.03 -15.92
CA ARG A 255 13.85 -7.62 -16.15
C ARG A 255 13.46 -6.70 -14.98
N VAL A 256 12.53 -7.16 -14.14
CA VAL A 256 12.06 -6.42 -12.96
C VAL A 256 12.99 -6.65 -11.76
N ALA A 257 13.73 -7.77 -11.74
CA ALA A 257 14.59 -8.15 -10.63
C ALA A 257 15.64 -7.09 -10.28
N LEU A 258 15.95 -6.97 -9.00
CA LEU A 258 17.05 -6.12 -8.56
C LEU A 258 18.38 -6.66 -9.10
N HIS A 259 19.27 -5.74 -9.49
CA HIS A 259 20.62 -6.11 -9.93
C HIS A 259 21.44 -6.74 -8.80
N ASP A 260 21.38 -6.11 -7.62
CA ASP A 260 22.05 -6.57 -6.41
C ASP A 260 21.02 -7.03 -5.37
N VAL A 261 21.41 -8.04 -4.59
CA VAL A 261 20.59 -8.47 -3.44
C VAL A 261 20.56 -7.36 -2.40
N GLU A 262 19.38 -7.10 -1.84
CA GLU A 262 19.23 -6.26 -0.66
C GLU A 262 19.00 -7.18 0.56
N PRO A 263 20.01 -7.48 1.40
CA PRO A 263 19.85 -8.42 2.51
C PRO A 263 18.87 -7.93 3.58
N LEU A 264 18.63 -6.62 3.69
CA LEU A 264 17.76 -6.07 4.73
C LEU A 264 16.27 -6.38 4.51
N ILE A 265 15.87 -6.80 3.31
CA ILE A 265 14.48 -7.23 3.04
C ILE A 265 14.06 -8.37 3.98
N HIS A 266 14.99 -9.23 4.42
CA HIS A 266 14.71 -10.37 5.29
C HIS A 266 14.08 -9.97 6.64
N PHE A 267 14.26 -8.70 7.05
CA PHE A 267 13.68 -8.15 8.27
C PHE A 267 12.41 -7.32 8.01
N ALA A 268 12.10 -7.06 6.74
CA ALA A 268 10.95 -6.27 6.29
C ALA A 268 9.80 -7.12 5.74
N LEU A 269 10.11 -8.32 5.23
CA LEU A 269 9.12 -9.26 4.73
C LEU A 269 8.51 -10.02 5.91
N ASN A 270 7.26 -9.69 6.23
CA ASN A 270 6.50 -10.35 7.27
C ASN A 270 6.16 -11.76 6.80
N CYS A 271 6.88 -12.75 7.30
CA CYS A 271 6.70 -14.15 6.93
C CYS A 271 5.46 -14.80 7.60
N GLY A 272 4.61 -14.01 8.26
CA GLY A 272 3.37 -14.47 8.91
C GLY A 272 3.60 -15.26 10.20
N ALA A 273 4.80 -15.21 10.78
CA ALA A 273 5.17 -15.90 12.02
C ALA A 273 5.22 -14.94 13.23
N LYS A 274 5.04 -15.51 14.44
CA LYS A 274 5.11 -14.80 15.72
C LYS A 274 6.49 -14.15 15.90
N GLY A 275 6.53 -12.83 16.12
CA GLY A 275 7.77 -12.07 16.33
C GLY A 275 8.18 -11.09 15.22
N CYS A 276 7.34 -10.88 14.19
CA CYS A 276 7.64 -9.86 13.18
C CYS A 276 7.54 -8.44 13.77
N PRO A 277 8.48 -7.53 13.44
CA PRO A 277 8.49 -6.15 13.95
C PRO A 277 7.22 -5.38 13.56
N PRO A 278 6.91 -4.25 14.24
CA PRO A 278 5.70 -3.47 13.98
C PRO A 278 5.54 -3.17 12.50
N ILE A 279 4.37 -3.54 12.01
CA ILE A 279 4.01 -3.73 10.60
C ILE A 279 3.95 -2.35 9.91
N ARG A 280 5.06 -1.89 9.31
CA ARG A 280 5.20 -0.55 8.69
C ARG A 280 4.93 -0.55 7.18
N THR A 281 4.41 0.57 6.67
CA THR A 281 4.36 0.86 5.23
C THR A 281 5.69 1.45 4.81
N TYR A 282 6.21 1.00 3.67
CA TYR A 282 7.51 1.44 3.15
C TYR A 282 7.33 2.46 2.04
N THR A 283 8.17 3.49 1.99
CA THR A 283 8.09 4.54 0.95
C THR A 283 9.44 4.66 0.22
N PRO A 284 9.47 5.03 -1.06
CA PRO A 284 10.73 5.18 -1.81
C PRO A 284 11.71 6.15 -1.14
N GLU A 285 11.21 7.21 -0.52
CA GLU A 285 12.02 8.29 0.06
C GLU A 285 12.81 7.84 1.29
N ASP A 286 12.27 6.89 2.07
CA ASP A 286 12.83 6.49 3.37
C ASP A 286 13.14 4.99 3.46
N ILE A 287 12.96 4.24 2.37
CA ILE A 287 13.09 2.77 2.35
C ILE A 287 14.39 2.26 2.99
N ASN A 288 15.53 2.90 2.72
CA ASN A 288 16.82 2.46 3.23
C ASN A 288 16.91 2.62 4.77
N ASN A 289 16.36 3.69 5.33
CA ASN A 289 16.31 3.90 6.77
C ASN A 289 15.29 2.97 7.42
N GLN A 290 14.14 2.77 6.79
CA GLN A 290 13.09 1.86 7.26
C GLN A 290 13.59 0.41 7.32
N LEU A 291 14.34 -0.04 6.31
CA LEU A 291 14.99 -1.35 6.27
C LEU A 291 16.06 -1.49 7.35
N ARG A 292 16.91 -0.48 7.51
CA ARG A 292 17.94 -0.46 8.58
C ARG A 292 17.29 -0.53 9.96
N ALA A 293 16.28 0.28 10.22
CA ALA A 293 15.57 0.30 11.50
C ALA A 293 14.89 -1.05 11.79
N ALA A 294 14.35 -1.73 10.78
CA ALA A 294 13.79 -3.07 10.93
C ALA A 294 14.87 -4.10 11.30
N ALA A 295 16.04 -4.05 10.66
CA ALA A 295 17.16 -4.93 10.98
C ALA A 295 17.74 -4.66 12.38
N GLU A 296 17.92 -3.40 12.76
CA GLU A 296 18.40 -3.02 14.09
C GLU A 296 17.46 -3.51 15.18
N ALA A 297 16.14 -3.29 15.03
CA ALA A 297 15.14 -3.78 15.97
C ALA A 297 15.12 -5.32 16.04
N PHE A 298 15.30 -5.99 14.89
CA PHE A 298 15.39 -7.44 14.85
C PHE A 298 16.64 -7.94 15.57
N LEU A 299 17.80 -7.33 15.38
CA LEU A 299 19.06 -7.75 16.00
C LEU A 299 19.14 -7.44 17.49
N GLU A 300 18.40 -6.43 17.98
CA GLU A 300 18.36 -6.14 19.41
C GLU A 300 17.50 -7.16 20.19
N ASN A 301 16.54 -7.82 19.54
CA ASN A 301 15.68 -8.82 20.18
C ASN A 301 16.47 -10.10 20.60
N ASP A 302 16.20 -10.61 21.80
CA ASP A 302 16.83 -11.85 22.30
C ASP A 302 16.26 -13.12 21.65
N ASP A 303 15.05 -13.07 21.10
CA ASP A 303 14.44 -14.21 20.38
C ASP A 303 15.10 -14.47 19.01
N SER A 304 15.89 -13.52 18.51
CA SER A 304 16.53 -13.55 17.20
C SER A 304 18.05 -13.57 17.28
N PHE A 305 18.65 -13.00 18.33
CA PHE A 305 20.10 -12.93 18.49
C PHE A 305 20.52 -12.91 19.96
N THR A 306 21.30 -13.91 20.36
CA THR A 306 21.94 -13.98 21.69
C THR A 306 23.43 -14.26 21.59
N ILE A 307 24.15 -13.77 22.61
CA ILE A 307 25.60 -13.92 22.73
C ILE A 307 25.91 -14.63 24.05
N ASP A 308 26.63 -15.76 23.97
CA ASP A 308 27.23 -16.43 25.11
C ASP A 308 28.74 -16.14 25.11
N SER A 309 29.13 -15.13 25.87
CA SER A 309 30.53 -14.70 25.98
C SER A 309 31.44 -15.76 26.60
N MET A 310 30.91 -16.60 27.52
CA MET A 310 31.68 -17.63 28.20
C MET A 310 32.03 -18.78 27.26
N ARG A 311 31.07 -19.20 26.44
CA ARG A 311 31.24 -20.27 25.46
C ARG A 311 31.75 -19.78 24.10
N ARG A 312 31.93 -18.46 23.95
CA ARG A 312 32.28 -17.79 22.69
C ARG A 312 31.34 -18.20 21.56
N GLU A 313 30.05 -18.26 21.86
CA GLU A 313 29.01 -18.72 20.95
C GLU A 313 28.02 -17.59 20.66
N VAL A 314 27.71 -17.41 19.38
CA VAL A 314 26.65 -16.54 18.89
C VAL A 314 25.51 -17.41 18.38
N LYS A 315 24.30 -17.19 18.93
CA LYS A 315 23.08 -17.88 18.47
C LYS A 315 22.23 -16.91 17.68
N LEU A 316 21.96 -17.25 16.42
CA LEU A 316 21.24 -16.41 15.48
C LEU A 316 19.91 -17.04 15.06
N SER A 317 18.98 -16.21 14.62
CA SER A 317 17.75 -16.65 13.98
C SER A 317 18.07 -17.55 12.77
N PRO A 318 17.32 -18.64 12.54
CA PRO A 318 17.48 -19.51 11.38
C PRO A 318 17.36 -18.82 10.01
N ILE A 319 16.85 -17.59 9.94
CA ILE A 319 16.88 -16.78 8.71
C ILE A 319 18.32 -16.61 8.17
N PHE A 320 19.29 -16.44 9.08
CA PHE A 320 20.72 -16.34 8.73
C PHE A 320 21.30 -17.68 8.26
N LYS A 321 20.67 -18.81 8.62
CA LYS A 321 21.04 -20.14 8.12
C LYS A 321 20.51 -20.35 6.71
N TRP A 322 19.24 -20.08 6.49
CA TRP A 322 18.57 -20.34 5.22
C TRP A 322 19.08 -19.42 4.10
N TYR A 323 19.34 -18.16 4.44
CA TYR A 323 19.78 -17.14 3.50
C TYR A 323 21.24 -16.72 3.71
N LYS A 324 22.08 -17.61 4.25
CA LYS A 324 23.49 -17.34 4.58
C LYS A 324 24.28 -16.67 3.45
N VAL A 325 24.00 -17.04 2.20
CA VAL A 325 24.63 -16.47 1.00
C VAL A 325 24.34 -14.99 0.80
N ASP A 326 23.21 -14.49 1.30
CA ASP A 326 22.86 -13.07 1.26
C ASP A 326 23.63 -12.26 2.31
N PHE A 327 24.11 -12.92 3.36
CA PHE A 327 24.91 -12.34 4.46
C PHE A 327 26.42 -12.65 4.33
N GLY A 328 26.90 -12.93 3.11
CA GLY A 328 28.32 -13.15 2.83
C GLY A 328 28.78 -14.60 2.81
N GLY A 329 27.93 -15.57 3.15
CA GLY A 329 28.14 -17.01 2.90
C GLY A 329 29.01 -17.76 3.90
N THR A 330 29.84 -17.08 4.69
CA THR A 330 30.67 -17.66 5.76
C THR A 330 30.24 -17.13 7.12
N ASP A 331 30.56 -17.85 8.21
CA ASP A 331 30.23 -17.39 9.57
C ASP A 331 30.93 -16.08 9.91
N GLU A 332 32.18 -15.90 9.49
CA GLU A 332 32.93 -14.66 9.68
C GLU A 332 32.24 -13.47 8.99
N LYS A 333 31.90 -13.61 7.71
CA LYS A 333 31.22 -12.55 6.95
C LYS A 333 29.82 -12.26 7.50
N LEU A 334 29.11 -13.30 7.94
CA LEU A 334 27.82 -13.17 8.59
C LEU A 334 27.93 -12.37 9.89
N LEU A 335 28.89 -12.68 10.76
CA LEU A 335 29.05 -11.96 12.03
C LEU A 335 29.49 -10.51 11.83
N ASN A 336 30.36 -10.24 10.85
CA ASN A 336 30.72 -8.87 10.47
C ASN A 336 29.49 -8.12 9.93
N TRP A 337 28.71 -8.76 9.05
CA TRP A 337 27.46 -8.19 8.55
C TRP A 337 26.48 -7.87 9.69
N VAL A 338 26.29 -8.79 10.64
CA VAL A 338 25.45 -8.56 11.82
C VAL A 338 25.97 -7.35 12.61
N PHE A 339 27.26 -7.32 12.93
CA PHE A 339 27.88 -6.22 13.66
C PHE A 339 27.66 -4.85 13.00
N ASP A 340 27.79 -4.77 11.67
CA ASP A 340 27.62 -3.53 10.90
C ASP A 340 26.18 -3.01 10.90
N HIS A 341 25.19 -3.90 11.06
CA HIS A 341 23.76 -3.57 11.02
C HIS A 341 23.08 -3.53 12.39
N MET A 342 23.85 -3.70 13.47
CA MET A 342 23.35 -3.47 14.84
C MET A 342 23.34 -1.97 15.18
N GLY A 343 22.32 -1.54 15.93
CA GLY A 343 22.31 -0.26 16.59
C GLY A 343 23.33 -0.18 17.74
N PRO A 344 23.60 1.00 18.31
CA PRO A 344 24.44 1.14 19.50
C PRO A 344 23.80 0.43 20.70
N SER A 345 24.37 -0.70 21.13
CA SER A 345 23.89 -1.45 22.29
C SER A 345 25.01 -2.22 23.01
N GLN A 346 24.75 -2.65 24.23
CA GLN A 346 25.67 -3.52 24.98
C GLN A 346 25.94 -4.82 24.22
N LYS A 347 24.92 -5.35 23.52
CA LYS A 347 25.04 -6.54 22.67
C LYS A 347 26.05 -6.31 21.54
N LYS A 348 26.04 -5.14 20.91
CA LYS A 348 27.03 -4.77 19.86
C LYS A 348 28.46 -4.71 20.43
N LEU A 349 28.64 -4.15 21.63
CA LEU A 349 29.95 -4.11 22.30
C LEU A 349 30.46 -5.51 22.64
N SER A 350 29.59 -6.39 23.15
CA SER A 350 29.94 -7.78 23.44
C SER A 350 30.32 -8.56 22.18
N LEU A 351 29.60 -8.36 21.06
CA LEU A 351 29.97 -8.96 19.78
C LEU A 351 31.33 -8.47 19.29
N LYS A 352 31.61 -7.16 19.40
CA LYS A 352 32.92 -6.57 19.06
C LYS A 352 34.05 -7.24 19.82
N ALA A 353 33.88 -7.42 21.14
CA ALA A 353 34.88 -8.07 21.98
C ALA A 353 35.12 -9.53 21.57
N LEU A 354 34.06 -10.28 21.26
CA LEU A 354 34.18 -11.66 20.79
C LEU A 354 34.88 -11.77 19.43
N LEU A 355 34.55 -10.89 18.48
CA LEU A 355 35.19 -10.88 17.16
C LEU A 355 36.69 -10.60 17.28
N SER A 356 37.10 -9.65 18.12
CA SER A 356 38.51 -9.35 18.38
C SER A 356 39.28 -10.50 19.04
N ALA A 357 38.60 -11.36 19.81
CA ALA A 357 39.21 -12.52 20.45
C ALA A 357 39.44 -13.71 19.49
N GLY A 358 38.88 -13.66 18.27
CA GLY A 358 38.91 -14.73 17.26
C GLY A 358 37.91 -15.87 17.52
N ASN A 359 37.93 -16.94 16.73
CA ASN A 359 37.23 -18.23 16.95
C ASN A 359 35.86 -18.13 17.66
N VAL A 360 34.86 -17.59 16.98
CA VAL A 360 33.47 -17.51 17.47
C VAL A 360 32.66 -18.64 16.86
N LYS A 361 32.01 -19.44 17.71
CA LYS A 361 31.09 -20.49 17.26
C LYS A 361 29.75 -19.85 16.86
N VAL A 362 29.28 -20.11 15.64
CA VAL A 362 27.93 -19.73 15.21
C VAL A 362 27.00 -20.92 15.35
N SER A 363 25.86 -20.71 15.99
CA SER A 363 24.76 -21.67 16.05
C SER A 363 23.43 -20.96 15.83
N PHE A 364 22.33 -21.73 15.73
CA PHE A 364 21.03 -21.18 15.39
C PHE A 364 19.99 -21.52 16.45
N LEU A 365 19.14 -20.55 16.76
CA LEU A 365 18.02 -20.71 17.69
C LEU A 365 16.98 -21.70 17.12
N PRO A 366 16.20 -22.40 17.97
CA PRO A 366 15.10 -23.21 17.49
C PRO A 366 14.08 -22.31 16.77
N TYR A 367 13.66 -22.69 15.56
CA TYR A 367 12.57 -22.00 14.87
C TYR A 367 11.26 -22.72 15.13
N ASP A 368 10.30 -22.03 15.72
CA ASP A 368 8.94 -22.53 15.79
C ASP A 368 8.20 -22.17 14.49
N TRP A 369 7.79 -23.20 13.75
CA TRP A 369 6.98 -23.04 12.54
C TRP A 369 5.48 -22.87 12.85
N SER A 370 5.07 -22.99 14.11
CA SER A 370 3.70 -22.80 14.55
C SER A 370 3.28 -21.33 14.35
N ILE A 371 2.09 -21.13 13.77
CA ILE A 371 1.51 -19.81 13.52
C ILE A 371 0.62 -19.42 14.71
N ASN A 372 0.48 -18.11 14.95
CA ASN A 372 -0.53 -17.52 15.84
C ASN A 372 -1.95 -17.83 15.32
N SER A 373 -2.45 -19.03 15.60
CA SER A 373 -3.88 -19.33 15.57
C SER A 373 -4.19 -20.30 16.71
N THR A 374 -4.82 -19.78 17.77
CA THR A 374 -5.71 -20.59 18.58
C THR A 374 -7.06 -20.56 17.86
N ASP A 375 -7.35 -21.68 17.19
CA ASP A 375 -8.55 -22.05 16.41
C ASP A 375 -8.64 -21.56 14.95
#